data_AF-A0A2N9LAJ1-F1
#
_entry.id   AF-A0A2N9LAJ1-F1
#
_cell.length_a   1.000
_cell.length_b   1.000
_cell.length_c   1.000
_cell.angle_alpha   90.00
_cell.angle_beta   90.00
_cell.angle_gamma   90.00
#
_symmetry.space_group_name_H-M   'P 1'
#
loop_
_entity.id
_entity.type
_entity.pdbx_description
1 polymer ?
#
loop_
_entity_poly.entity_id
_entity_poly.type
_entity_poly.pdbx_seq_one_letter_code
_entity_poly.pdbx_strand_id
1 'polypeptide(L)'
;MNQFRTVKQAKDYLAGRIADEAAREGISLSETERKILYFSETDWTLPDMAQVSAEFDRDYDQNEYEQKIGGLVRAITLRDHSQDQVATEAWNEAVVKLSEGDNYLSVLVRIPEASVGGLHGFLPAWNTSQVRPPRDRLKLWVTAFVIVFGIFGLMIIGNWLFGARFWVVTDWVFDRDHSGLLVLIAVAIGLIWFKRGDLGLILKGMSKRS
;
A
#
# COMPACT_ATOMS: atom_id res chain seq x y z
N MET A 1 12.85 -22.70 14.83
CA MET A 1 14.30 -22.65 15.15
C MET A 1 14.86 -21.74 14.08
N ASN A 2 15.41 -20.55 14.39
CA ASN A 2 15.74 -19.59 13.33
C ASN A 2 16.84 -20.16 12.40
N GLN A 3 16.44 -20.70 11.24
CA GLN A 3 17.31 -21.36 10.27
C GLN A 3 18.33 -20.38 9.68
N PHE A 4 17.98 -19.09 9.64
CA PHE A 4 18.81 -18.02 9.08
C PHE A 4 19.43 -17.19 10.20
N ARG A 5 20.75 -17.28 10.36
CA ARG A 5 21.48 -16.55 11.41
C ARG A 5 21.78 -15.11 10.99
N THR A 6 21.87 -14.84 9.69
CA THR A 6 22.22 -13.52 9.15
C THR A 6 21.26 -13.11 8.03
N VAL A 7 21.11 -11.79 7.84
CA VAL A 7 20.35 -11.21 6.72
C VAL A 7 20.90 -11.69 5.37
N LYS A 8 22.23 -11.84 5.25
CA LYS A 8 22.87 -12.41 4.05
C LYS A 8 22.35 -13.81 3.72
N GLN A 9 22.27 -14.70 4.72
CA GLN A 9 21.78 -16.07 4.50
C GLN A 9 20.32 -16.08 4.04
N ALA A 10 19.48 -15.21 4.63
CA ALA A 10 18.09 -15.07 4.21
C ALA A 10 17.96 -14.52 2.77
N LYS A 11 18.76 -13.52 2.40
CA LYS A 11 18.83 -13.01 1.02
C LYS A 11 19.25 -14.07 0.03
N ASP A 12 20.35 -14.77 0.32
CA ASP A 12 20.87 -15.83 -0.55
C ASP A 12 19.81 -16.92 -0.79
N TYR A 13 19.09 -17.30 0.26
CA TYR A 13 18.00 -18.26 0.16
C TYR A 13 16.85 -17.75 -0.71
N LEU A 14 16.31 -16.57 -0.41
CA LEU A 14 15.16 -16.01 -1.13
C LEU A 14 15.50 -15.70 -2.60
N ALA A 15 16.66 -15.07 -2.87
CA ALA A 15 17.11 -14.79 -4.22
C ALA A 15 17.36 -16.07 -5.02
N GLY A 16 17.94 -17.11 -4.38
CA GLY A 16 18.11 -18.43 -4.99
C GLY A 16 16.78 -19.07 -5.36
N ARG A 17 15.80 -19.06 -4.45
CA ARG A 17 14.44 -19.58 -4.70
C ARG A 17 13.74 -18.86 -5.86
N ILE A 18 13.88 -17.54 -5.95
CA ILE A 18 13.34 -16.75 -7.06
C ILE A 18 14.03 -17.11 -8.38
N ALA A 19 15.35 -17.27 -8.38
CA ALA A 19 16.10 -17.67 -9.57
C ALA A 19 15.73 -19.09 -10.04
N ASP A 20 15.56 -20.03 -9.10
CA ASP A 20 15.12 -21.38 -9.39
C ASP A 20 13.70 -21.40 -9.98
N GLU A 21 12.80 -20.56 -9.46
CA GLU A 21 11.45 -20.42 -10.03
C GLU A 21 11.48 -19.81 -11.43
N ALA A 22 12.28 -18.77 -11.63
CA ALA A 22 12.43 -18.15 -12.95
C ALA A 22 12.91 -19.20 -13.98
N ALA A 23 13.90 -20.01 -13.61
CA ALA A 23 14.38 -21.10 -14.45
C ALA A 23 13.29 -22.15 -14.73
N ARG A 24 12.46 -22.48 -13.73
CA ARG A 24 11.32 -23.43 -13.88
C ARG A 24 10.24 -22.89 -14.81
N GLU A 25 9.92 -21.60 -14.73
CA GLU A 25 8.93 -20.94 -15.58
C GLU A 25 9.48 -20.54 -16.97
N GLY A 26 10.76 -20.77 -17.23
CA GLY A 26 11.42 -20.37 -18.48
C GLY A 26 11.62 -18.85 -18.60
N ILE A 27 11.57 -18.12 -17.49
CA ILE A 27 11.83 -16.68 -17.41
C ILE A 27 13.32 -16.47 -17.19
N SER A 28 13.97 -15.78 -18.13
CA SER A 28 15.37 -15.38 -17.98
C SER A 28 15.48 -14.12 -17.14
N LEU A 29 16.18 -14.18 -16.01
CA LEU A 29 16.61 -13.01 -15.25
C LEU A 29 18.00 -12.59 -15.69
N SER A 30 18.20 -11.31 -16.02
CA SER A 30 19.52 -10.76 -16.32
C SER A 30 20.42 -10.79 -15.07
N GLU A 31 21.72 -10.57 -15.26
CA GLU A 31 22.64 -10.48 -14.11
C GLU A 31 22.26 -9.32 -13.18
N THR A 32 21.93 -8.16 -13.73
CA THR A 32 21.49 -6.96 -13.02
C THR A 32 20.19 -7.22 -12.26
N GLU A 33 19.22 -7.88 -12.88
CA GLU A 33 17.95 -8.29 -12.25
C GLU A 33 18.13 -9.27 -11.08
N ARG A 34 19.12 -10.17 -11.18
CA ARG A 34 19.46 -11.07 -10.06
C ARG A 34 20.19 -10.34 -8.95
N LYS A 35 21.14 -9.47 -9.31
CA LYS A 35 21.94 -8.72 -8.33
C LYS A 35 21.11 -7.69 -7.57
N ILE A 36 20.15 -7.02 -8.21
CA ILE A 36 19.34 -6.00 -7.54
C ILE A 36 18.46 -6.59 -6.41
N LEU A 37 18.18 -7.90 -6.41
CA LEU A 37 17.56 -8.60 -5.27
C LEU A 37 18.39 -8.49 -3.97
N TYR A 38 19.69 -8.21 -4.08
CA TYR A 38 20.58 -8.04 -2.94
C TYR A 38 20.65 -6.60 -2.40
N PHE A 39 20.01 -5.65 -3.07
CA PHE A 39 20.07 -4.24 -2.71
C PHE A 39 19.60 -4.00 -1.28
N SER A 40 20.34 -3.14 -0.58
CA SER A 40 19.99 -2.63 0.74
C SER A 40 20.64 -1.28 0.96
N GLU A 41 19.91 -0.39 1.64
CA GLU A 41 20.41 0.94 2.01
C GLU A 41 21.29 0.89 3.27
N THR A 42 20.97 0.01 4.22
CA THR A 42 21.56 0.00 5.57
C THR A 42 22.31 -1.27 5.92
N ASP A 43 22.05 -2.37 5.23
CA ASP A 43 22.56 -3.70 5.56
C ASP A 43 23.55 -4.24 4.53
N TRP A 44 24.03 -5.46 4.77
CA TRP A 44 24.92 -6.15 3.85
C TRP A 44 24.32 -6.24 2.43
N THR A 45 25.13 -5.86 1.44
CA THR A 45 24.83 -5.97 0.01
C THR A 45 26.08 -6.40 -0.77
N LEU A 46 25.95 -6.56 -2.09
CA LEU A 46 27.07 -6.94 -2.97
C LEU A 46 28.11 -5.82 -3.09
N PRO A 47 29.42 -6.14 -3.29
CA PRO A 47 30.47 -5.13 -3.40
C PRO A 47 30.27 -4.12 -4.54
N ASP A 48 29.62 -4.55 -5.63
CA ASP A 48 29.35 -3.77 -6.83
C ASP A 48 27.94 -3.16 -6.87
N MET A 49 27.19 -3.19 -5.75
CA MET A 49 25.77 -2.81 -5.73
C MET A 49 25.52 -1.37 -6.20
N ALA A 50 26.44 -0.44 -5.95
CA ALA A 50 26.29 0.94 -6.41
C ALA A 50 26.25 1.02 -7.95
N GLN A 51 27.06 0.22 -8.65
CA GLN A 51 27.04 0.14 -10.11
C GLN A 51 25.78 -0.57 -10.60
N VAL A 52 25.42 -1.68 -9.96
CA VAL A 52 24.20 -2.45 -10.30
C VAL A 52 22.95 -1.58 -10.17
N SER A 53 22.83 -0.81 -9.08
CA SER A 53 21.70 0.10 -8.86
C SER A 53 21.65 1.18 -9.94
N ALA A 54 22.79 1.80 -10.27
CA ALA A 54 22.84 2.83 -11.31
C ALA A 54 22.51 2.28 -12.70
N GLU A 55 22.91 1.04 -13.00
CA GLU A 55 22.54 0.35 -14.24
C GLU A 55 21.05 0.00 -14.25
N PHE A 56 20.53 -0.52 -13.14
CA PHE A 56 19.12 -0.85 -12.98
C PHE A 56 18.23 0.38 -13.19
N ASP A 57 18.53 1.49 -12.52
CA ASP A 57 17.77 2.75 -12.63
C ASP A 57 17.80 3.36 -14.04
N ARG A 58 18.85 3.09 -14.81
CA ARG A 58 19.02 3.61 -16.18
C ARG A 58 18.31 2.75 -17.22
N ASP A 59 18.42 1.43 -17.09
CA ASP A 59 18.12 0.49 -18.17
C ASP A 59 16.84 -0.33 -17.94
N TYR A 60 16.28 -0.34 -16.73
CA TYR A 60 15.12 -1.16 -16.37
C TYR A 60 13.93 -0.32 -15.93
N ASP A 61 12.71 -0.75 -16.33
CA ASP A 61 11.48 -0.25 -15.70
C ASP A 61 11.26 -0.99 -14.38
N GLN A 62 11.28 -0.23 -13.29
CA GLN A 62 11.12 -0.77 -11.95
C GLN A 62 9.80 -1.54 -11.80
N ASN A 63 8.69 -1.07 -12.41
CA ASN A 63 7.40 -1.72 -12.25
C ASN A 63 7.32 -3.04 -13.01
N GLU A 64 7.86 -3.09 -14.23
CA GLU A 64 7.95 -4.34 -14.99
C GLU A 64 8.78 -5.38 -14.24
N TYR A 65 9.90 -4.95 -13.64
CA TYR A 65 10.72 -5.79 -12.80
C TYR A 65 9.97 -6.27 -11.54
N GLU A 66 9.34 -5.37 -10.79
CA GLU A 66 8.58 -5.71 -9.59
C GLU A 66 7.42 -6.67 -9.89
N GLN A 67 6.72 -6.49 -11.01
CA GLN A 67 5.67 -7.40 -11.45
C GLN A 67 6.23 -8.77 -11.80
N LYS A 68 7.36 -8.82 -12.52
CA LYS A 68 8.05 -10.06 -12.87
C LYS A 68 8.45 -10.85 -11.62
N ILE A 69 9.14 -10.21 -10.68
CA ILE A 69 9.57 -10.87 -9.44
C ILE A 69 8.38 -11.21 -8.54
N GLY A 70 7.39 -10.34 -8.44
CA GLY A 70 6.16 -10.59 -7.67
C GLY A 70 5.38 -11.80 -8.20
N GLY A 71 5.33 -12.00 -9.51
CA GLY A 71 4.77 -13.20 -10.15
C GLY A 71 5.48 -14.48 -9.71
N LEU A 72 6.81 -14.48 -9.78
CA LEU A 72 7.65 -15.62 -9.34
C LEU A 72 7.44 -15.93 -7.85
N VAL A 73 7.46 -14.91 -6.98
CA VAL A 73 7.23 -15.10 -5.54
C VAL A 73 5.84 -15.69 -5.28
N ARG A 74 4.82 -15.23 -6.01
CA ARG A 74 3.46 -15.78 -5.90
C ARG A 74 3.42 -17.25 -6.31
N ALA A 75 4.10 -17.64 -7.38
CA ALA A 75 4.17 -19.02 -7.83
C ALA A 75 4.85 -19.92 -6.78
N ILE A 76 5.96 -19.46 -6.20
CA ILE A 76 6.67 -20.17 -5.12
C ILE A 76 5.74 -20.40 -3.94
N THR A 77 5.14 -19.33 -3.41
CA THR A 77 4.29 -19.40 -2.21
C THR A 77 3.06 -20.28 -2.43
N LEU A 78 2.36 -20.16 -3.56
CA LEU A 78 1.22 -21.01 -3.89
C LEU A 78 1.59 -22.50 -3.94
N ARG A 79 2.76 -22.83 -4.49
CA ARG A 79 3.23 -24.21 -4.56
C ARG A 79 3.64 -24.73 -3.18
N ASP A 80 4.45 -23.99 -2.44
CA ASP A 80 4.93 -24.42 -1.14
C ASP A 80 3.76 -24.65 -0.16
N HIS A 81 2.79 -23.74 -0.14
CA HIS A 81 1.60 -23.89 0.70
C HIS A 81 0.75 -25.12 0.35
N SER A 82 0.76 -25.57 -0.90
CA SER A 82 -0.02 -26.73 -1.34
C SER A 82 0.73 -28.06 -1.24
N GLN A 83 2.07 -28.04 -1.15
CA GLN A 83 2.89 -29.24 -1.32
C GLN A 83 3.93 -29.48 -0.22
N ASP A 84 4.43 -28.44 0.46
CA ASP A 84 5.57 -28.54 1.35
C ASP A 84 5.51 -27.51 2.50
N GLN A 85 5.09 -28.00 3.67
CA GLN A 85 5.04 -27.20 4.89
C GLN A 85 6.44 -26.77 5.36
N VAL A 86 7.47 -27.61 5.16
CA VAL A 86 8.84 -27.28 5.57
C VAL A 86 9.40 -26.16 4.70
N ALA A 87 9.14 -26.20 3.38
CA ALA A 87 9.50 -25.11 2.48
C ALA A 87 8.76 -23.80 2.85
N THR A 88 7.48 -23.88 3.20
CA THR A 88 6.69 -22.74 3.67
C THR A 88 7.29 -22.11 4.93
N GLU A 89 7.65 -22.93 5.92
CA GLU A 89 8.27 -22.46 7.16
C GLU A 89 9.64 -21.83 6.91
N ALA A 90 10.48 -22.45 6.08
CA ALA A 90 11.79 -21.89 5.70
C ALA A 90 11.65 -20.55 4.96
N TRP A 91 10.67 -20.42 4.05
CA TRP A 91 10.36 -19.15 3.39
C TRP A 91 10.00 -18.07 4.41
N ASN A 92 9.07 -18.38 5.32
CA ASN A 92 8.61 -17.44 6.35
C ASN A 92 9.74 -17.02 7.29
N GLU A 93 10.58 -17.96 7.76
CA GLU A 93 11.73 -17.63 8.60
C GLU A 93 12.73 -16.72 7.87
N ALA A 94 12.96 -16.94 6.56
CA ALA A 94 13.82 -16.07 5.76
C ALA A 94 13.23 -14.67 5.61
N VAL A 95 11.93 -14.54 5.35
CA VAL A 95 11.24 -13.24 5.24
C VAL A 95 11.29 -12.48 6.55
N VAL A 96 11.05 -13.15 7.69
CA VAL A 96 11.18 -12.56 9.02
C VAL A 96 12.60 -12.07 9.24
N LYS A 97 13.61 -12.88 8.92
CA LYS A 97 15.02 -12.49 9.10
C LYS A 97 15.42 -11.32 8.20
N LEU A 98 14.92 -11.28 6.96
CA LEU A 98 15.16 -10.20 6.02
C LEU A 98 14.54 -8.87 6.49
N SER A 99 13.44 -8.92 7.25
CA SER A 99 12.74 -7.73 7.74
C SER A 99 13.46 -6.97 8.87
N GLU A 100 14.55 -7.53 9.41
CA GLU A 100 15.40 -6.83 10.40
C GLU A 100 16.15 -5.63 9.80
N GLY A 101 16.21 -5.55 8.47
CA GLY A 101 16.96 -4.54 7.74
C GLY A 101 16.17 -3.90 6.59
N ASP A 102 16.70 -2.82 6.03
CA ASP A 102 16.09 -2.13 4.89
C ASP A 102 16.55 -2.74 3.57
N ASN A 103 15.80 -3.75 3.13
CA ASN A 103 16.16 -4.62 2.01
C ASN A 103 15.10 -4.54 0.92
N TYR A 104 15.49 -4.23 -0.32
CA TYR A 104 14.54 -4.12 -1.43
C TYR A 104 13.73 -5.42 -1.64
N LEU A 105 14.39 -6.57 -1.48
CA LEU A 105 13.75 -7.88 -1.54
C LEU A 105 12.59 -8.04 -0.54
N SER A 106 12.61 -7.35 0.60
CA SER A 106 11.52 -7.40 1.59
C SER A 106 10.23 -6.77 1.07
N VAL A 107 10.34 -5.76 0.18
CA VAL A 107 9.20 -5.15 -0.51
C VAL A 107 8.63 -6.14 -1.51
N LEU A 108 9.49 -6.76 -2.30
CA LEU A 108 9.10 -7.71 -3.36
C LEU A 108 8.36 -8.93 -2.80
N VAL A 109 8.80 -9.48 -1.68
CA VAL A 109 8.16 -10.67 -1.09
C VAL A 109 6.83 -10.39 -0.39
N ARG A 110 6.56 -9.13 -0.01
CA ARG A 110 5.29 -8.72 0.65
C ARG A 110 4.18 -8.39 -0.35
N ILE A 111 4.52 -7.98 -1.58
CA ILE A 111 3.54 -7.64 -2.63
C ILE A 111 2.54 -8.79 -2.89
N PRO A 112 2.96 -10.06 -2.99
CA PRO A 112 2.04 -11.18 -3.21
C PRO A 112 1.12 -11.46 -2.03
N GLU A 113 1.58 -11.33 -0.79
CA GLU A 113 0.76 -11.62 0.41
C GLU A 113 -0.44 -10.67 0.53
N ALA A 114 -0.26 -9.39 0.17
CA ALA A 114 -1.34 -8.41 0.12
C ALA A 114 -2.41 -8.72 -0.95
N SER A 115 -2.08 -9.55 -1.94
CA SER A 115 -2.99 -9.99 -3.01
C SER A 115 -3.73 -11.29 -2.69
N VAL A 116 -3.29 -12.03 -1.66
CA VAL A 116 -3.84 -13.35 -1.27
C VAL A 116 -4.89 -13.25 -0.14
N GLY A 117 -4.94 -12.13 0.59
CA GLY A 117 -5.95 -11.88 1.63
C GLY A 117 -7.27 -11.33 1.08
N GLY A 118 -8.30 -12.17 0.97
CA GLY A 118 -9.66 -11.86 0.49
C GLY A 118 -10.48 -10.87 1.34
N LEU A 119 -9.99 -9.64 1.52
CA LEU A 119 -10.72 -8.51 2.11
C LEU A 119 -11.17 -7.48 1.04
N HIS A 120 -11.06 -7.81 -0.25
CA HIS A 120 -11.39 -6.91 -1.35
C HIS A 120 -12.91 -6.70 -1.59
N GLY A 121 -13.77 -7.40 -0.84
CA GLY A 121 -15.22 -7.36 -1.02
C GLY A 121 -15.97 -6.25 -0.25
N PHE A 122 -15.34 -5.60 0.74
CA PHE A 122 -16.07 -4.75 1.70
C PHE A 122 -15.63 -3.27 1.74
N LEU A 123 -14.56 -2.90 1.04
CA LEU A 123 -14.03 -1.53 1.05
C LEU A 123 -14.17 -0.85 -0.33
N PRO A 124 -14.45 0.47 -0.38
CA PRO A 124 -14.40 1.22 -1.63
C PRO A 124 -13.01 1.11 -2.25
N ALA A 125 -12.95 0.96 -3.57
CA ALA A 125 -11.75 0.63 -4.33
C ALA A 125 -10.62 1.66 -4.15
N TRP A 126 -9.66 1.36 -3.28
CA TRP A 126 -8.35 2.04 -3.24
C TRP A 126 -7.26 1.25 -3.98
N ASN A 127 -7.59 0.10 -4.57
CA ASN A 127 -6.61 -0.75 -5.24
C ASN A 127 -7.03 -1.04 -6.69
N THR A 128 -6.43 -0.30 -7.61
CA THR A 128 -5.96 -0.90 -8.85
C THR A 128 -4.46 -0.74 -8.83
N SER A 129 -3.75 -1.82 -9.13
CA SER A 129 -2.39 -1.84 -9.65
C SER A 129 -2.32 -1.05 -10.97
N GLN A 130 -2.53 0.26 -10.89
CA GLN A 130 -2.07 1.21 -11.89
C GLN A 130 -0.70 1.70 -11.41
N VAL A 131 0.32 1.22 -12.11
CA VAL A 131 1.66 1.80 -12.15
C VAL A 131 1.53 3.33 -12.22
N ARG A 132 2.06 4.05 -11.21
CA ARG A 132 2.00 5.50 -11.16
C ARG A 132 2.97 6.11 -12.17
N PRO A 133 2.50 6.87 -13.19
CA PRO A 133 3.39 7.66 -14.04
C PRO A 133 4.10 8.73 -13.18
N PRO A 134 5.36 9.11 -13.47
CA PRO A 134 6.15 10.03 -12.64
C PRO A 134 5.49 11.41 -12.40
N ARG A 135 4.48 11.78 -13.19
CA ARG A 135 3.68 13.01 -13.00
C ARG A 135 2.65 12.94 -11.86
N ASP A 136 2.37 11.78 -11.27
CA ASP A 136 1.38 11.64 -10.20
C ASP A 136 1.93 11.95 -8.80
N ARG A 137 3.25 12.05 -8.62
CA ARG A 137 3.84 12.52 -7.36
C ARG A 137 3.40 13.96 -7.05
N LEU A 138 3.33 14.82 -8.06
CA LEU A 138 2.82 16.18 -7.92
C LEU A 138 1.34 16.19 -7.54
N LYS A 139 0.52 15.32 -8.15
CA LYS A 139 -0.91 15.22 -7.82
C LYS A 139 -1.12 14.70 -6.40
N LEU A 140 -0.28 13.81 -5.89
CA LEU A 140 -0.37 13.31 -4.51
C LEU A 140 0.00 14.39 -3.51
N TRP A 141 1.06 15.15 -3.77
CA TRP A 141 1.39 16.33 -2.96
C TRP A 141 0.24 17.33 -2.99
N VAL A 142 -0.28 17.69 -4.16
CA VAL A 142 -1.42 18.61 -4.27
C VAL A 142 -2.66 18.08 -3.55
N THR A 143 -2.96 16.78 -3.65
CA THR A 143 -4.11 16.17 -2.98
C THR A 143 -3.92 16.16 -1.47
N ALA A 144 -2.73 15.80 -0.97
CA ALA A 144 -2.39 15.87 0.44
C ALA A 144 -2.48 17.31 0.97
N PHE A 145 -1.98 18.28 0.20
CA PHE A 145 -2.14 19.70 0.48
C PHE A 145 -3.61 20.10 0.55
N VAL A 146 -4.45 19.70 -0.41
CA VAL A 146 -5.89 20.01 -0.38
C VAL A 146 -6.60 19.38 0.82
N ILE A 147 -6.25 18.17 1.22
CA ILE A 147 -6.84 17.51 2.40
C ILE A 147 -6.43 18.25 3.67
N VAL A 148 -5.14 18.49 3.86
CA VAL A 148 -4.60 19.17 5.05
C VAL A 148 -5.17 20.59 5.12
N PHE A 149 -5.01 21.38 4.07
CA PHE A 149 -5.49 22.77 4.05
C PHE A 149 -7.01 22.89 3.98
N GLY A 150 -7.71 21.89 3.44
CA GLY A 150 -9.16 21.80 3.49
C GLY A 150 -9.67 21.64 4.92
N ILE A 151 -9.05 20.75 5.71
CA ILE A 151 -9.38 20.58 7.13
C ILE A 151 -9.06 21.87 7.90
N PHE A 152 -7.86 22.43 7.73
CA PHE A 152 -7.49 23.69 8.38
C PHE A 152 -8.40 24.85 7.98
N GLY A 153 -8.77 24.95 6.70
CA GLY A 153 -9.71 25.96 6.20
C GLY A 153 -11.10 25.80 6.81
N LEU A 154 -11.59 24.57 6.95
CA LEU A 154 -12.86 24.28 7.61
C LEU A 154 -12.84 24.65 9.10
N MET A 155 -11.73 24.42 9.79
CA MET A 155 -11.54 24.84 11.19
C MET A 155 -11.48 26.37 11.33
N ILE A 156 -10.80 27.06 10.40
CA ILE A 156 -10.73 28.53 10.37
C ILE A 156 -12.12 29.12 10.11
N ILE A 157 -12.86 28.59 9.13
CA ILE A 157 -14.23 29.03 8.81
C ILE A 157 -15.17 28.74 9.97
N GLY A 158 -15.07 27.56 10.60
CA GLY A 158 -15.84 27.20 11.79
C GLY A 158 -15.57 28.15 12.95
N ASN A 159 -14.30 28.47 13.21
CA ASN A 159 -13.91 29.45 14.21
C ASN A 159 -14.41 30.88 13.86
N TRP A 160 -14.40 31.27 12.59
CA TRP A 160 -14.89 32.58 12.16
C TRP A 160 -16.42 32.71 12.31
N LEU A 161 -17.17 31.68 11.94
CA LEU A 161 -18.64 31.66 12.01
C LEU A 161 -19.18 31.48 13.43
N PHE A 162 -18.51 30.68 14.25
CA PHE A 162 -19.05 30.24 15.55
C PHE A 162 -18.17 30.63 16.76
N GLY A 163 -17.01 31.26 16.52
CA GLY A 163 -16.10 31.75 17.56
C GLY A 163 -15.58 30.64 18.47
N ALA A 164 -15.28 31.00 19.73
CA ALA A 164 -14.76 30.07 20.74
C ALA A 164 -15.66 28.84 21.01
N ARG A 165 -16.96 28.90 20.65
CA ARG A 165 -17.91 27.80 20.85
C ARG A 165 -17.66 26.64 19.89
N PHE A 166 -16.99 26.88 18.76
CA PHE A 166 -16.58 25.83 17.82
C PHE A 166 -15.60 24.86 18.48
N TRP A 167 -14.59 25.39 19.18
CA TRP A 167 -13.53 24.59 19.81
C TRP A 167 -14.05 23.74 20.97
N VAL A 168 -15.05 24.21 21.72
CA VAL A 168 -15.71 23.43 22.79
C VAL A 168 -16.42 22.19 22.24
N VAL A 169 -17.02 22.29 21.05
CA VAL A 169 -17.70 21.15 20.41
C VAL A 169 -16.66 20.17 19.83
N THR A 170 -15.59 20.66 19.23
CA THR A 170 -14.54 19.78 18.71
C THR A 170 -13.80 19.05 19.83
N ASP A 171 -13.47 19.73 20.93
CA ASP A 171 -12.84 19.09 22.08
C ASP A 171 -13.74 18.00 22.69
N TRP A 172 -15.04 18.26 22.84
CA TRP A 172 -16.00 17.25 23.29
C TRP A 172 -16.11 16.03 22.35
N VAL A 173 -15.93 16.22 21.03
CA VAL A 173 -15.97 15.14 20.03
C VAL A 173 -14.70 14.29 20.03
N PHE A 174 -13.54 14.87 20.34
CA PHE A 174 -12.24 14.19 20.27
C PHE A 174 -11.71 13.68 21.62
N ASP A 175 -12.21 14.19 22.75
CA ASP A 175 -11.71 13.86 24.10
C ASP A 175 -12.39 12.62 24.75
N ARG A 176 -13.43 12.04 24.15
CA ARG A 176 -14.15 10.90 24.74
C ARG A 176 -13.90 9.59 23.99
N ASP A 177 -13.21 8.67 24.68
CA ASP A 177 -12.98 7.29 24.26
C ASP A 177 -14.19 6.68 23.52
N HIS A 178 -13.93 6.27 22.28
CA HIS A 178 -14.75 5.42 21.41
C HIS A 178 -16.07 5.96 20.81
N SER A 179 -16.37 7.27 20.80
CA SER A 179 -17.65 7.76 20.22
C SER A 179 -17.56 8.77 19.05
N GLY A 180 -16.37 9.26 18.68
CA GLY A 180 -16.22 10.20 17.54
C GLY A 180 -16.69 9.63 16.18
N LEU A 181 -16.60 8.32 16.00
CA LEU A 181 -17.02 7.64 14.78
C LEU A 181 -18.56 7.63 14.61
N LEU A 182 -19.31 7.58 15.71
CA LEU A 182 -20.79 7.62 15.68
C LEU A 182 -21.32 9.00 15.32
N VAL A 183 -20.62 10.07 15.71
CA VAL A 183 -20.98 11.45 15.35
C VAL A 183 -20.74 11.69 13.86
N LEU A 184 -19.63 11.21 13.30
CA LEU A 184 -19.37 11.27 11.87
C LEU A 184 -20.38 10.44 11.06
N ILE A 185 -20.78 9.27 11.55
CA ILE A 185 -21.85 8.47 10.96
C ILE A 185 -23.19 9.23 11.00
N ALA A 186 -23.54 9.86 12.12
CA ALA A 186 -24.79 10.62 12.26
C ALA A 186 -24.82 11.85 11.34
N VAL A 187 -23.70 12.57 11.18
CA VAL A 187 -23.57 13.69 10.24
C VAL A 187 -23.66 13.20 8.79
N ALA A 188 -23.00 12.09 8.45
CA ALA A 188 -23.11 11.49 7.12
C ALA A 188 -24.54 11.05 6.79
N ILE A 189 -25.24 10.43 7.75
CA ILE A 189 -26.67 10.06 7.62
C ILE A 189 -27.53 11.31 7.46
N GLY A 190 -27.28 12.37 8.25
CA GLY A 190 -27.99 13.64 8.14
C GLY A 190 -27.82 14.30 6.78
N LEU A 191 -26.61 14.29 6.22
CA LEU A 191 -26.31 14.82 4.88
C LEU A 191 -26.95 13.98 3.76
N ILE A 192 -26.99 12.65 3.90
CA ILE A 192 -27.68 11.76 2.96
C ILE A 192 -29.19 12.01 2.98
N TRP A 193 -29.78 12.20 4.17
CA TRP A 193 -31.21 12.53 4.33
C TRP A 193 -31.54 13.92 3.78
N PHE A 194 -30.68 14.91 4.04
CA PHE A 194 -30.84 16.27 3.51
C PHE A 194 -30.80 16.28 1.98
N LYS A 195 -29.88 15.52 1.35
CA LYS A 195 -29.79 15.39 -0.10
C LYS A 195 -30.97 14.63 -0.73
N ARG A 196 -31.63 13.74 0.03
CA ARG A 196 -32.84 13.01 -0.43
C ARG A 196 -34.14 13.78 -0.24
N GLY A 197 -34.18 14.76 0.67
CA GLY A 197 -35.39 15.51 1.02
C GLY A 197 -35.78 16.62 0.05
N ASP A 198 -34.85 17.14 -0.76
CA ASP A 198 -35.05 18.43 -1.47
C ASP A 198 -35.40 18.34 -2.97
N LEU A 199 -35.53 17.13 -3.53
CA LEU A 199 -35.95 16.96 -4.94
C LEU A 199 -37.46 16.66 -5.11
N GLY A 200 -38.17 16.33 -4.02
CA GLY A 200 -39.58 15.92 -4.08
C GLY A 200 -40.61 17.05 -3.91
N LEU A 201 -40.24 18.16 -3.27
CA LEU A 201 -41.19 19.23 -2.89
C LEU A 201 -41.17 20.45 -3.81
N ILE A 202 -40.08 20.69 -4.58
CA ILE A 202 -39.99 21.84 -5.49
C ILE A 202 -40.66 21.56 -6.86
N LEU A 203 -40.69 20.31 -7.32
CA LEU A 203 -41.33 19.94 -8.60
C LEU A 203 -42.85 19.71 -8.50
N LYS A 204 -43.42 19.52 -7.31
CA LYS A 204 -44.88 19.30 -7.13
C LYS A 204 -45.68 20.60 -6.97
N GLY A 205 -45.02 21.75 -6.80
CA GLY A 205 -45.65 23.06 -6.66
C GLY A 205 -45.92 23.82 -7.97
N MET A 206 -45.26 23.45 -9.08
CA MET A 206 -45.36 24.19 -10.35
C MET A 206 -46.28 23.56 -11.41
N SER A 207 -46.93 22.43 -11.12
CA SER A 207 -47.83 21.72 -12.05
C SER A 207 -49.33 21.99 -11.80
N LYS A 208 -49.68 22.93 -10.91
CA LYS A 208 -51.08 23.22 -10.52
C LYS A 208 -51.55 24.67 -10.76
N ARG A 209 -50.94 25.38 -11.71
CA ARG A 209 -51.47 26.64 -12.25
C ARG A 209 -51.41 26.63 -13.79
N SER A 210 -52.38 25.96 -14.40
CA SER A 210 -52.94 26.28 -15.72
C SER A 210 -54.36 25.75 -15.78
#